data_AF-A0AAN3DCB5-F1
#
_entry.id   AF-A0AAN3DCB5-F1
#
_cell.length_a   1.000
_cell.length_b   1.000
_cell.length_c   1.000
_cell.angle_alpha   90.00
_cell.angle_beta   90.00
_cell.angle_gamma   90.00
#
_symmetry.space_group_name_H-M   'P 1'
#
loop_
_entity.id
_entity.type
_entity.pdbx_description
1 polymer ?
#
loop_
_entity_poly.entity_id
_entity_poly.type
_entity_poly.pdbx_seq_one_letter_code
_entity_poly.pdbx_strand_id
1 'polypeptide(L)'
;MKVWILGAVGLWTICSFAQQQEVPIYLDNNQPIEKRVEDALARMILEEKAVMTHAQSKFSSPGVLRLGIPENWMSDGSTMYVKNCFGINGI
;
A
#
# COMPACT_ATOMS: atom_id res chain seq x y z
N MET A 1 -27.72 39.72 12.12
CA MET A 1 -27.88 38.39 11.48
C MET A 1 -26.76 38.05 10.48
N LYS A 2 -26.21 39.02 9.71
CA LYS A 2 -25.15 38.78 8.71
C LYS A 2 -23.79 38.28 9.26
N VAL A 3 -23.42 38.67 10.49
CA VAL A 3 -22.08 38.41 11.08
C VAL A 3 -21.87 36.95 11.50
N TRP A 4 -22.95 36.27 11.91
CA TRP A 4 -22.90 34.85 12.31
C TRP A 4 -22.75 33.92 11.10
N ILE A 5 -23.26 34.34 9.94
CA ILE A 5 -23.15 33.60 8.68
C ILE A 5 -21.69 33.62 8.18
N LEU A 6 -21.00 34.76 8.31
CA LEU A 6 -19.58 34.88 7.94
C LEU A 6 -18.66 34.03 8.81
N GLY A 7 -18.97 33.90 10.12
CA GLY A 7 -18.21 33.02 11.03
C GLY A 7 -18.39 31.52 10.73
N ALA A 8 -19.60 31.10 10.37
CA ALA A 8 -19.87 29.69 10.04
C ALA A 8 -19.20 29.24 8.73
N VAL A 9 -19.12 30.14 7.73
CA VAL A 9 -18.44 29.86 6.44
C VAL A 9 -16.92 29.78 6.63
N GLY A 10 -16.35 30.64 7.49
CA GLY A 10 -14.92 30.58 7.84
C GLY A 10 -14.54 29.32 8.62
N LEU A 11 -15.43 28.78 9.45
CA LEU A 11 -15.18 27.53 10.18
C LEU A 11 -15.27 26.30 9.26
N TRP A 12 -16.14 26.35 8.25
CA TRP A 12 -16.29 25.29 7.25
C TRP A 12 -15.08 25.17 6.32
N THR A 13 -14.47 26.28 5.93
CA THR A 13 -13.28 26.28 5.05
C THR A 13 -12.03 25.73 5.73
N ILE A 14 -11.90 25.88 7.05
CA ILE A 14 -10.75 25.36 7.81
C ILE A 14 -10.84 23.83 7.96
N CYS A 15 -12.04 23.25 8.11
CA CYS A 15 -12.22 21.81 8.21
C CYS A 15 -11.90 21.05 6.91
N SER A 16 -12.16 21.63 5.74
CA SER A 16 -11.92 20.96 4.45
C SER A 16 -10.42 20.73 4.14
N PHE A 17 -9.52 21.52 4.72
CA PHE A 17 -8.07 21.35 4.53
C PHE A 17 -7.47 20.25 5.41
N ALA A 18 -8.15 19.82 6.48
CA ALA A 18 -7.62 18.83 7.41
C ALA A 18 -7.75 17.37 6.93
N GLN A 19 -8.33 17.14 5.74
CA GLN A 19 -8.60 15.78 5.22
C GLN A 19 -7.94 15.45 3.89
N GLN A 20 -6.85 16.12 3.52
CA GLN A 20 -6.05 15.69 2.38
C GLN A 20 -5.15 14.52 2.80
N GLN A 21 -5.73 13.31 2.89
CA GLN A 21 -4.96 12.08 2.99
C GLN A 21 -4.27 11.86 1.65
N GLU A 22 -3.02 12.29 1.55
CA GLU A 22 -2.20 12.07 0.35
C GLU A 22 -2.12 10.56 0.08
N VAL A 23 -2.60 10.13 -1.09
CA VAL A 23 -2.47 8.74 -1.52
C VAL A 23 -0.98 8.43 -1.61
N PRO A 24 -0.48 7.39 -0.92
CA PRO A 24 0.94 7.10 -0.92
C PRO A 24 1.41 6.73 -2.32
N ILE A 25 2.58 7.22 -2.71
CA ILE A 25 3.12 7.12 -4.08
C ILE A 25 3.18 5.67 -4.55
N TYR A 26 3.48 4.71 -3.67
CA TYR A 26 3.52 3.28 -4.03
C TYR A 26 2.17 2.74 -4.58
N LEU A 27 1.04 3.33 -4.18
CA LEU A 27 -0.31 2.98 -4.67
C LEU A 27 -0.71 3.71 -5.95
N ASP A 28 0.03 4.76 -6.36
CA ASP A 28 -0.26 5.49 -7.59
C ASP A 28 0.28 4.75 -8.82
N ASN A 29 -0.62 4.23 -9.65
CA ASN A 29 -0.25 3.53 -10.87
C ASN A 29 0.27 4.44 -11.99
N ASN A 30 0.17 5.77 -11.85
CA ASN A 30 0.64 6.73 -12.85
C ASN A 30 2.12 7.11 -12.67
N GLN A 31 2.74 6.74 -11.54
CA GLN A 31 4.14 7.03 -11.25
C GLN A 31 5.07 5.92 -11.78
N PRO A 32 6.33 6.25 -12.12
CA PRO A 32 7.30 5.25 -12.54
C PRO A 32 7.53 4.20 -11.44
N ILE A 33 7.78 2.96 -11.86
CA ILE A 33 7.87 1.82 -10.94
C ILE A 33 8.97 2.00 -9.89
N GLU A 34 10.09 2.60 -10.26
CA GLU A 34 11.23 2.84 -9.38
C GLU A 34 10.81 3.72 -8.20
N LYS A 35 10.10 4.82 -8.46
CA LYS A 35 9.61 5.72 -7.40
C LYS A 35 8.61 5.05 -6.47
N ARG A 36 7.76 4.18 -7.02
CA ARG A 36 6.77 3.43 -6.24
C ARG A 36 7.45 2.44 -5.30
N VAL A 37 8.50 1.76 -5.78
CA VAL A 37 9.31 0.83 -5.00
C VAL A 37 10.08 1.57 -3.91
N GLU A 38 10.71 2.69 -4.23
CA GLU A 38 11.45 3.52 -3.26
C GLU A 38 10.53 4.04 -2.13
N ASP A 39 9.34 4.53 -2.46
CA ASP A 39 8.36 4.98 -1.47
C ASP A 39 7.86 3.83 -0.58
N ALA A 40 7.58 2.65 -1.15
CA ALA A 40 7.21 1.47 -0.38
C ALA A 40 8.33 1.02 0.57
N LEU A 41 9.59 1.02 0.10
CA LEU A 41 10.76 0.66 0.91
C LEU A 41 11.04 1.69 2.01
N ALA A 42 10.81 2.98 1.76
CA ALA A 42 10.98 4.04 2.75
C ALA A 42 9.95 3.90 3.89
N ARG A 43 8.73 3.44 3.57
CA ARG A 43 7.65 3.26 4.56
C ARG A 43 7.76 1.96 5.36
N MET A 44 8.59 1.01 4.93
CA MET A 44 8.72 -0.31 5.56
C MET A 44 9.69 -0.27 6.75
N ILE A 45 9.31 -0.89 7.87
CA ILE A 45 10.19 -1.00 9.05
C ILE A 45 11.25 -2.09 8.85
N LEU A 46 12.32 -2.06 9.64
CA LEU A 46 13.43 -3.02 9.51
C LEU A 46 12.97 -4.48 9.68
N GLU A 47 12.06 -4.74 10.62
CA GLU A 47 11.50 -6.07 10.85
C GLU A 47 10.73 -6.59 9.62
N GLU A 48 9.89 -5.74 9.02
CA GLU A 48 9.14 -6.06 7.80
C GLU A 48 10.10 -6.37 6.63
N LYS A 49 11.22 -5.64 6.52
CA LYS A 49 12.26 -5.88 5.49
C LYS A 49 12.99 -7.20 5.71
N ALA A 50 13.38 -7.48 6.97
CA ALA A 50 14.04 -8.73 7.33
C ALA A 50 13.13 -9.92 7.00
N VAL A 51 11.87 -9.86 7.43
CA VAL A 51 10.86 -10.90 7.21
C VAL A 51 10.64 -11.16 5.72
N MET A 52 10.56 -10.13 4.87
CA MET A 52 10.42 -10.29 3.42
C MET A 52 11.62 -10.98 2.75
N THR A 53 12.81 -10.84 3.32
CA THR A 53 14.04 -11.44 2.79
C THR A 53 14.14 -12.93 3.13
N HIS A 54 13.49 -13.37 4.22
CA HIS A 54 13.50 -14.75 4.66
C HIS A 54 12.42 -15.58 3.94
N ALA A 55 12.76 -16.81 3.60
CA ALA A 55 11.78 -17.79 3.14
C ALA A 55 10.99 -18.31 4.36
N GLN A 56 9.66 -18.26 4.29
CA GLN A 56 8.79 -18.74 5.36
C GLN A 56 8.31 -20.18 5.12
N SER A 57 8.22 -20.60 3.85
CA SER A 57 7.78 -21.95 3.48
C SER A 57 8.35 -22.40 2.12
N LYS A 58 7.78 -23.48 1.57
CA LYS A 58 8.10 -24.04 0.25
C LYS A 58 7.76 -23.01 -0.84
N PHE A 59 8.78 -22.25 -1.23
CA PHE A 59 8.72 -21.21 -2.28
C PHE A 59 7.88 -19.98 -1.94
N SER A 60 7.72 -19.64 -0.65
CA SER A 60 7.00 -18.42 -0.26
C SER A 60 7.82 -17.50 0.66
N SER A 61 7.61 -16.21 0.47
CA SER A 61 8.14 -15.13 1.30
C SER A 61 6.98 -14.29 1.83
N PRO A 62 6.96 -13.99 3.14
CA PRO A 62 5.89 -13.25 3.78
C PRO A 62 5.78 -11.82 3.22
N GLY A 63 4.54 -11.36 3.03
CA GLY A 63 4.23 -10.01 2.61
C GLY A 63 4.17 -9.02 3.77
N VAL A 64 3.87 -7.75 3.46
CA VAL A 64 3.68 -6.69 4.46
C VAL A 64 2.22 -6.28 4.51
N LEU A 65 1.47 -6.90 5.43
CA LEU A 65 0.03 -6.68 5.61
C LEU A 65 -0.33 -5.21 5.86
N ARG A 66 0.51 -4.48 6.61
CA ARG A 66 0.28 -3.06 6.93
C ARG A 66 0.27 -2.15 5.70
N LEU A 67 1.11 -2.47 4.70
CA LEU A 67 1.20 -1.72 3.44
C LEU A 67 0.27 -2.30 2.36
N GLY A 68 -0.43 -3.41 2.66
CA GLY A 68 -1.26 -4.13 1.69
C GLY A 68 -0.45 -4.95 0.68
N ILE A 69 0.81 -5.26 0.97
CA ILE A 69 1.68 -6.08 0.11
C ILE A 69 1.40 -7.56 0.44
N PRO A 70 0.91 -8.35 -0.52
CA PRO A 70 0.58 -9.75 -0.29
C PRO A 70 1.84 -10.62 -0.19
N GLU A 71 1.65 -11.85 0.28
CA GLU A 71 2.71 -12.87 0.27
C GLU A 71 3.18 -13.17 -1.15
N ASN A 72 4.49 -13.34 -1.32
CA ASN A 72 5.10 -13.69 -2.58
C ASN A 72 5.29 -15.20 -2.68
N TRP A 73 4.68 -15.84 -3.69
CA TRP A 73 4.88 -17.26 -3.99
C TRP A 73 5.63 -17.41 -5.32
N MET A 74 6.71 -18.19 -5.31
CA MET A 74 7.48 -18.50 -6.50
C MET A 74 6.89 -19.75 -7.19
N SER A 75 6.60 -19.64 -8.48
CA SER A 75 6.16 -20.75 -9.33
C SER A 75 7.28 -21.13 -10.29
N ASP A 76 7.71 -22.38 -10.27
CA ASP A 76 8.63 -22.95 -11.26
C ASP A 76 7.85 -23.19 -12.57
N GLY A 77 8.34 -22.67 -13.68
CA GLY A 77 7.63 -22.62 -14.95
C GLY A 77 8.27 -23.50 -16.01
N SER A 78 7.52 -24.47 -16.55
CA SER A 78 7.78 -25.08 -17.86
C SER A 78 6.53 -25.11 -18.74
N THR A 79 5.38 -25.58 -18.24
CA THR A 79 4.07 -25.46 -18.92
C THR A 79 2.91 -25.56 -17.90
N MET A 80 2.51 -24.50 -17.20
CA MET A 80 1.17 -24.39 -16.58
C MET A 80 0.90 -22.95 -16.14
N TYR A 81 -0.33 -22.51 -16.35
CA TYR A 81 -0.83 -21.14 -16.19
C TYR A 81 -0.62 -20.54 -14.80
N VAL A 82 0.08 -19.40 -14.76
CA VAL A 82 0.22 -18.50 -13.62
C VAL A 82 -1.07 -17.70 -13.43
N LYS A 83 -2.08 -18.32 -12.81
CA LYS A 83 -3.20 -17.61 -12.22
C LYS A 83 -3.42 -18.18 -10.82
N ASN A 84 -3.07 -17.40 -9.80
CA ASN A 84 -3.16 -17.66 -8.35
C ASN A 84 -1.86 -18.04 -7.61
N CYS A 85 -0.76 -17.32 -7.86
CA CYS A 85 0.34 -17.24 -6.87
C CYS A 85 0.10 -16.19 -5.77
N PHE A 86 -0.98 -15.41 -5.84
CA PHE A 86 -1.48 -14.69 -4.66
C PHE A 86 -2.21 -15.71 -3.80
N GLY A 87 -1.78 -15.89 -2.54
CA GLY A 87 -2.42 -16.73 -1.54
C GLY A 87 -3.82 -16.25 -1.14
N ILE A 88 -4.73 -16.17 -2.11
CA ILE A 88 -6.16 -16.07 -1.90
C ILE A 88 -6.63 -17.51 -1.68
N ASN A 89 -6.46 -17.99 -0.45
CA ASN A 89 -7.33 -19.05 0.03
C ASN A 89 -8.76 -18.53 -0.05
N GLY A 90 -9.64 -19.32 -0.66
CA GLY A 90 -11.00 -18.96 -1.03
C GLY A 90 -11.77 -18.22 0.06
N ILE A 91 -12.19 -17.02 -0.32
CA ILE A 91 -13.57 -16.55 -0.15
C ILE A 91 -14.25 -16.67 -1.52
#